data_AF-A0A376VY17-F1
#
_entry.id   AF-A0A376VY17-F1
#
_cell.length_a   1.000
_cell.length_b   1.000
_cell.length_c   1.000
_cell.angle_alpha   90.00
_cell.angle_beta   90.00
_cell.angle_gamma   90.00
#
_symmetry.space_group_name_H-M   'P 1'
#
loop_
_entity.id
_entity.type
_entity.pdbx_description
1 polymer ?
#
loop_
_entity_poly.entity_id
_entity_poly.type
_entity_poly.pdbx_seq_one_letter_code
_entity_poly.pdbx_strand_id
1 'polypeptide(L)' 'MFNLAIPTELPGVDTKILDPRNTYASPEQWQEKAETLAKLFIDNFDKYTDTPAGAALVAAGPKL' A
#
# COMPACT_ATOMS: atom_id res chain seq x y z
N MET A 1 -4.73 1.36 -4.20
CA MET A 1 -4.07 1.74 -2.94
C MET A 1 -2.54 1.81 -3.12
N PHE A 2 -1.77 0.74 -2.84
CA PHE A 2 -0.29 0.84 -2.74
C PHE A 2 0.50 0.50 -4.02
N ASN A 3 -0.16 0.06 -5.09
CA ASN A 3 0.48 -0.30 -6.36
C ASN A 3 1.60 -1.37 -6.25
N LEU A 4 1.43 -2.32 -5.33
CA LEU A 4 2.36 -3.43 -5.15
C LEU A 4 1.92 -4.65 -5.96
N ALA A 5 2.90 -5.36 -6.53
CA ALA A 5 2.68 -6.69 -7.07
C ALA A 5 2.71 -7.71 -5.93
N ILE A 6 1.57 -8.36 -5.68
CA ILE A 6 1.43 -9.39 -4.65
C ILE A 6 1.44 -10.76 -5.34
N PRO A 7 2.29 -11.70 -4.91
CA PRO A 7 2.28 -13.06 -5.46
C PRO A 7 0.97 -13.77 -5.12
N THR A 8 0.44 -14.54 -6.06
CA THR A 8 -0.79 -15.34 -5.86
C THR A 8 -0.51 -16.70 -5.22
N GLU A 9 0.74 -17.18 -5.30
CA GLU A 9 1.17 -18.47 -4.75
C GLU A 9 2.66 -18.43 -4.37
N LEU A 10 3.01 -19.20 -3.33
CA LEU A 10 4.39 -19.41 -2.90
C LEU A 10 4.53 -20.82 -2.28
N PRO A 11 5.58 -21.60 -2.60
CA PRO A 11 5.79 -22.92 -2.00
C PRO A 11 5.89 -22.86 -0.47
N GLY A 12 5.10 -23.68 0.21
CA GLY A 12 5.12 -23.76 1.68
C GLY A 12 4.42 -22.60 2.39
N VAL A 13 3.70 -21.74 1.67
CA VAL A 13 2.97 -20.59 2.25
C VAL A 13 1.47 -20.72 1.98
N ASP A 14 0.64 -20.44 2.99
CA ASP A 14 -0.82 -20.37 2.81
C ASP A 14 -1.17 -19.18 1.91
N THR A 15 -1.85 -19.44 0.79
CA THR A 15 -2.27 -18.40 -0.16
C THR A 15 -3.23 -17.40 0.46
N LYS A 16 -3.96 -17.76 1.52
CA LYS A 16 -4.88 -16.87 2.23
C LYS A 16 -4.18 -15.72 2.93
N ILE A 17 -2.91 -15.85 3.30
CA ILE A 17 -2.17 -14.77 3.98
C ILE A 17 -1.43 -13.84 3.01
N LEU A 18 -1.30 -14.23 1.74
CA LEU A 18 -0.56 -13.45 0.73
C LEU A 18 -1.28 -12.16 0.40
N ASP A 19 -2.61 -12.21 0.32
CA ASP A 19 -3.44 -11.04 0.21
C ASP A 19 -3.85 -10.56 1.62
N PRO A 20 -3.30 -9.45 2.12
CA PRO A 20 -3.57 -8.97 3.46
C PRO A 20 -5.04 -8.58 3.66
N ARG A 21 -5.84 -8.42 2.59
CA ARG A 21 -7.31 -8.20 2.73
C ARG A 21 -8.01 -9.37 3.39
N ASN A 22 -7.50 -10.58 3.18
CA ASN A 22 -8.10 -11.81 3.67
C ASN A 22 -7.81 -12.08 5.16
N THR A 23 -6.92 -11.30 5.79
CA THR A 23 -6.54 -11.49 7.19
C THR A 23 -7.34 -10.63 8.17
N TYR A 24 -8.24 -9.78 7.66
CA TYR A 24 -9.12 -8.92 8.46
C TYR A 24 -10.51 -9.54 8.64
N ALA A 25 -11.20 -9.13 9.69
CA ALA A 25 -12.56 -9.60 9.97
C ALA A 25 -13.58 -9.13 8.92
N SER A 26 -13.32 -7.99 8.26
CA SER A 26 -14.13 -7.52 7.14
C SER A 26 -13.29 -6.72 6.13
N PRO A 27 -13.71 -6.67 4.84
CA PRO A 27 -13.04 -5.86 3.82
C PRO A 27 -13.00 -4.37 4.15
N GLU A 28 -14.04 -3.84 4.80
CA GLU A 28 -14.16 -2.42 5.15
C GLU A 28 -13.12 -2.03 6.21
N GLN A 29 -12.87 -2.91 7.19
CA GLN A 29 -11.86 -2.67 8.21
C GLN A 29 -10.44 -2.65 7.64
N TRP A 30 -10.18 -3.47 6.61
CA TRP A 30 -8.92 -3.38 5.85
C TRP A 30 -8.85 -2.08 5.07
N GLN A 31 -9.93 -1.69 4.38
CA GLN A 31 -9.98 -0.49 3.55
C GLN A 31 -9.71 0.78 4.37
N GLU A 32 -10.37 0.95 5.52
CA GLU A 32 -10.15 2.10 6.41
C GLU A 32 -8.68 2.22 6.85
N LYS A 33 -8.06 1.09 7.22
CA LYS A 33 -6.66 1.06 7.62
C LYS A 33 -5.71 1.30 6.46
N ALA A 34 -6.03 0.78 5.28
CA ALA A 34 -5.25 0.96 4.07
C ALA A 34 -5.27 2.42 3.61
N GLU A 35 -6.42 3.09 3.66
CA GLU A 35 -6.56 4.53 3.39
C GLU A 35 -5.78 5.38 4.40
N THR A 36 -5.94 5.08 5.70
CA THR A 36 -5.21 5.77 6.77
C THR A 36 -3.70 5.65 6.56
N LEU A 37 -3.22 4.45 6.26
CA LEU A 37 -1.80 4.21 5.99
C LEU A 37 -1.33 4.92 4.72
N ALA A 38 -2.12 4.87 3.64
CA ALA A 38 -1.80 5.56 2.39
C ALA A 38 -1.66 7.07 2.62
N LYS A 39 -2.57 7.66 3.41
CA LYS A 39 -2.48 9.07 3.81
C LYS A 39 -1.19 9.37 4.56
N LEU A 40 -0.81 8.56 5.54
CA LEU A 40 0.43 8.75 6.30
C LEU A 40 1.68 8.68 5.40
N PHE A 41 1.69 7.78 4.41
CA PHE A 41 2.77 7.72 3.42
C PHE A 41 2.83 8.97 2.56
N ILE A 42 1.70 9.43 2.04
CA ILE A 42 1.62 10.64 1.20
C ILE A 42 2.07 11.88 1.99
N ASP A 43 1.49 12.10 3.18
CA ASP A 43 1.77 13.25 4.02
C ASP A 43 3.25 13.28 4.47
N ASN A 44 3.84 12.11 4.74
CA ASN A 44 5.27 12.05 5.06
C ASN A 44 6.17 12.25 3.83
N PHE A 45 5.78 11.72 2.68
CA PHE A 45 6.61 11.78 1.47
C PHE A 45 6.69 13.18 0.85
N ASP A 46 5.69 14.04 1.10
CA ASP A 46 5.66 15.44 0.65
C ASP A 46 6.97 16.19 0.95
N LYS A 47 7.59 15.92 2.11
CA LYS A 47 8.88 16.47 2.55
C LYS A 47 10.06 16.19 1.61
N TYR A 48 9.94 15.18 0.74
CA TYR A 48 10.99 14.71 -0.16
C TYR A 48 10.68 15.01 -1.63
N THR A 49 9.69 15.87 -1.90
CA THR A 49 9.27 16.25 -3.26
C THR A 49 9.89 17.57 -3.76
N ASP A 50 10.85 18.11 -3.00
CA ASP A 50 11.52 19.39 -3.25
C ASP A 50 12.51 19.36 -4.45
N THR A 51 12.79 18.18 -4.99
CA THR A 51 13.59 18.00 -6.20
C THR A 51 12.76 17.40 -7.34
N PRO A 52 13.12 17.65 -8.61
CA PRO A 52 12.44 17.02 -9.74
C PRO A 52 12.45 15.48 -9.68
N ALA A 53 13.54 14.90 -9.17
CA ALA A 53 13.65 13.46 -8.95
C ALA A 53 12.68 12.98 -7.86
N GLY A 54 12.61 13.70 -6.73
CA GLY A 54 11.67 13.41 -5.64
C GLY A 54 10.20 13.51 -6.06
N ALA A 55 9.86 14.58 -6.78
CA ALA A 55 8.51 14.78 -7.32
C ALA A 55 8.10 13.64 -8.29
N ALA A 56 9.02 13.14 -9.11
CA ALA A 56 8.75 12.02 -10.02
C ALA A 56 8.38 10.72 -9.29
N LEU A 57 8.85 10.52 -8.06
CA LEU A 57 8.58 9.31 -7.27
C LEU A 57 7.15 9.28 -6.70
N VAL A 58 6.44 10.41 -6.64
CA VAL A 58 5.02 10.47 -6.20
C VAL A 58 4.12 9.58 -7.07
N ALA A 59 4.48 9.39 -8.35
CA ALA A 59 3.77 8.50 -9.25
C ALA A 59 3.77 7.03 -8.78
N ALA A 60 4.85 6.59 -8.13
CA ALA A 60 5.01 5.22 -7.63
C ALA A 60 4.39 4.99 -6.23
N GLY A 61 4.04 6.07 -5.52
CA GLY A 61 3.48 6.01 -4.18
C GLY A 61 2.00 5.58 -4.13
N PRO A 62 1.45 5.43 -2.91
CA PRO A 62 0.04 5.08 -2.71
C PRO A 62 -0.93 6.10 -3.32
N LYS A 63 -2.11 5.63 -3.70
CA LYS A 63 -3.23 6.44 -4.19
C LYS A 63 -4.43 6.29 -3.24
N LEU A 64 -4.96 7.43 -2.82
CA LEU A 64 -6.28 7.59 -2.20
C LEU A 64 -7.30 7.88 -3.30
#